data_AF-A0A960HS57-F1
#
_entry.id   AF-A0A960HS57-F1
#
_cell.length_a   1.000
_cell.length_b   1.000
_cell.length_c   1.000
_cell.angle_alpha   90.00
_cell.angle_beta   90.00
_cell.angle_gamma   90.00
#
_symmetry.space_group_name_H-M   'P 1'
#
loop_
_entity.id
_entity.type
_entity.pdbx_description
1 polymer ?
#
loop_
_entity_poly.entity_id
_entity_poly.type
_entity_poly.pdbx_seq_one_letter_code
_entity_poly.pdbx_strand_id
1 'polypeptide(L)' 'LRQPPPDHRRRHTGPVLTPDPQITCIDCGGRAFLLTPPREDGVWLDGDIVAYRCEDCLDRWDLVLEDHDPTDF' A
#
# COMPACT_ATOMS: atom_id res chain seq x y z
N LEU A 1 12.92 -36.27 5.18
CA LEU A 1 12.00 -35.55 6.11
C LEU A 1 11.47 -34.33 5.37
N ARG A 2 10.17 -34.25 5.06
CA ARG A 2 9.59 -33.05 4.45
C ARG A 2 9.29 -32.05 5.55
N GLN A 3 9.86 -30.84 5.48
CA GLN A 3 9.47 -29.75 6.36
C GLN A 3 8.02 -29.36 6.06
N PRO A 4 7.19 -29.09 7.08
CA PRO A 4 5.88 -28.50 6.85
C PRO A 4 6.04 -27.10 6.23
N PRO A 5 5.12 -26.66 5.36
CA PRO A 5 5.16 -25.29 4.82
C PRO A 5 5.09 -24.29 5.98
N PRO A 6 5.77 -23.14 5.89
CA PRO A 6 5.67 -22.10 6.91
C PRO A 6 4.21 -21.70 7.08
N ASP A 7 3.73 -21.71 8.32
CA ASP A 7 2.39 -21.24 8.65
C ASP A 7 2.34 -19.72 8.44
N HIS A 8 1.80 -19.28 7.31
CA HIS A 8 1.62 -17.87 6.98
C HIS A 8 0.50 -17.19 7.79
N ARG A 9 -0.17 -17.87 8.74
CA ARG A 9 -1.06 -17.19 9.70
C ARG A 9 -0.25 -16.46 10.78
N ARG A 10 0.54 -15.48 10.36
CA ARG A 10 0.84 -14.36 11.25
C ARG A 10 -0.48 -13.62 11.48
N ARG A 11 -0.97 -13.61 12.72
CA ARG A 11 -1.95 -12.61 13.14
C ARG A 11 -1.22 -11.28 13.10
N HIS A 12 -1.36 -10.55 12.00
CA HIS A 12 -0.92 -9.16 11.89
C HIS A 12 -1.73 -8.37 12.94
N THR A 13 -1.09 -8.11 14.07
CA THR A 13 -1.53 -7.09 15.03
C THR A 13 -0.77 -5.80 14.72
N GLY A 14 -0.55 -5.55 13.43
CA GLY A 14 0.11 -4.36 12.91
C GLY A 14 -0.83 -3.15 12.99
N PRO A 15 -0.28 -1.93 12.93
CA PRO A 15 -1.11 -0.73 12.79
C PRO A 15 -2.03 -0.85 11.57
N VAL A 16 -3.23 -0.27 11.66
CA VAL A 16 -4.15 -0.21 10.53
C VAL A 16 -3.45 0.56 9.41
N LEU A 17 -3.10 -0.13 8.32
CA LEU A 17 -2.51 0.52 7.15
C LEU A 17 -3.48 1.58 6.64
N THR A 18 -2.94 2.74 6.28
CA THR A 18 -3.74 3.82 5.68
C THR A 18 -2.86 4.44 4.59
N PRO A 19 -3.25 4.33 3.31
CA PRO A 19 -2.53 5.01 2.23
C PRO A 19 -2.59 6.52 2.45
N ASP A 20 -1.48 7.20 2.21
CA ASP A 20 -1.48 8.66 2.19
C ASP A 20 -2.42 9.15 1.09
N PRO A 21 -3.29 10.15 1.35
CA PRO A 21 -4.22 10.65 0.32
C PRO A 21 -3.49 11.35 -0.84
N GLN A 22 -2.23 11.73 -0.63
CA GLN A 22 -1.39 12.39 -1.61
C GLN A 22 0.05 11.92 -1.48
N ILE A 23 0.69 11.64 -2.61
CA ILE A 23 2.12 11.33 -2.72
C ILE A 23 2.81 12.29 -3.69
N THR A 24 4.14 12.28 -3.67
CA THR A 24 4.95 12.85 -4.75
C THR A 24 4.87 11.94 -5.98
N CYS A 25 4.53 12.50 -7.14
CA CYS A 25 4.51 11.78 -8.39
C CYS A 25 5.91 11.22 -8.71
N ILE A 26 5.97 9.94 -9.06
CA ILE A 26 7.22 9.21 -9.30
C ILE A 26 7.93 9.72 -10.56
N ASP A 27 7.18 10.09 -11.60
CA ASP A 27 7.77 10.53 -12.87
C ASP A 27 8.09 12.02 -12.92
N CYS A 28 7.23 12.89 -12.39
CA CYS A 28 7.39 14.34 -12.55
C CYS A 28 7.67 15.11 -11.25
N GLY A 29 7.61 14.48 -10.08
CA GLY A 29 7.78 15.13 -8.79
C GLY A 29 6.61 16.04 -8.36
N GLY A 30 5.56 16.15 -9.17
CA GLY A 30 4.33 16.90 -8.87
C GLY A 30 3.45 16.20 -7.81
N ARG A 31 2.22 16.70 -7.60
CA ARG A 31 1.29 16.06 -6.65
C ARG A 31 0.49 14.95 -7.33
N ALA A 32 0.43 13.79 -6.70
CA ALA A 32 -0.43 12.69 -7.11
C ALA A 32 -1.41 12.31 -6.00
N PHE A 33 -2.68 12.09 -6.37
CA PHE A 33 -3.78 11.89 -5.43
C PHE A 33 -4.34 10.48 -5.51
N LEU A 34 -4.69 9.93 -4.34
CA LEU A 34 -5.28 8.59 -4.22
C LEU A 34 -6.62 8.53 -4.96
N LEU A 35 -6.79 7.51 -5.80
CA LEU A 35 -8.02 7.21 -6.53
C LEU A 35 -8.75 6.00 -5.96
N THR A 36 -8.02 5.03 -5.41
CA THR A 36 -8.63 3.80 -4.89
C THR A 36 -9.37 4.11 -3.59
N PRO A 37 -10.70 3.89 -3.54
CA PRO A 37 -11.45 3.99 -2.28
C PRO A 37 -11.05 2.83 -1.36
N PRO A 38 -11.25 2.98 -0.03
CA PRO A 38 -11.12 1.84 0.86
C PRO A 38 -12.06 0.71 0.47
N ARG A 39 -11.72 -0.50 0.93
CA ARG A 39 -12.58 -1.68 0.84
C ARG A 39 -13.94 -1.43 1.51
N GLU A 40 -14.90 -2.32 1.23
CA GLU A 40 -16.27 -2.22 1.77
C GLU A 40 -16.30 -2.17 3.31
N ASP A 41 -15.34 -2.82 3.98
CA ASP A 41 -15.19 -2.83 5.43
C ASP A 41 -14.37 -1.65 5.98
N GLY A 42 -13.84 -0.79 5.11
CA GLY A 42 -13.02 0.35 5.48
C GLY A 42 -11.59 0.02 5.87
N VAL A 43 -11.13 -1.24 5.70
CA VAL A 43 -9.81 -1.70 6.17
C VAL A 43 -8.87 -1.90 4.99
N TRP A 44 -7.66 -1.37 5.11
CA TRP A 44 -6.54 -1.66 4.20
C TRP A 44 -5.68 -2.78 4.76
N LEU A 45 -5.20 -3.65 3.87
CA LEU A 45 -4.33 -4.77 4.21
C LEU A 45 -3.00 -4.68 3.46
N ASP A 46 -1.99 -5.34 4.04
CA ASP A 46 -0.71 -5.58 3.37
C ASP A 46 -0.95 -6.30 2.03
N GLY A 47 -0.26 -5.84 1.00
CA GLY A 47 -0.44 -6.33 -0.37
C GLY A 47 -1.59 -5.69 -1.15
N ASP A 48 -2.44 -4.84 -0.55
CA ASP A 48 -3.46 -4.11 -1.30
C ASP A 48 -2.82 -3.17 -2.33
N ILE A 49 -3.44 -3.07 -3.51
CA ILE A 49 -2.98 -2.18 -4.57
C ILE A 49 -3.80 -0.90 -4.58
N VAL A 50 -3.13 0.23 -4.45
CA VAL A 50 -3.73 1.57 -4.50
C VAL A 50 -3.27 2.32 -5.74
N ALA A 51 -4.21 3.00 -6.39
CA ALA A 51 -3.96 3.80 -7.59
C ALA A 51 -3.84 5.27 -7.21
N TYR A 52 -2.81 5.95 -7.72
CA TYR A 52 -2.63 7.39 -7.62
C TYR A 52 -2.62 8.00 -9.00
N ARG A 53 -3.08 9.26 -9.13
CA ARG A 53 -2.96 10.03 -10.37
C ARG A 53 -2.38 11.40 -10.14
N CYS A 54 -1.37 11.75 -10.93
CA CYS A 54 -0.77 13.07 -10.90
C CYS A 54 -1.68 14.12 -11.54
N GLU A 55 -1.79 15.30 -10.92
CA GLU A 55 -2.54 16.41 -11.52
C GLU A 55 -1.75 17.11 -12.65
N ASP A 56 -0.41 17.04 -12.61
CA ASP A 56 0.47 17.79 -13.53
C ASP A 56 0.75 17.00 -14.83
N CYS A 57 1.25 15.77 -14.71
CA CYS A 57 1.59 14.92 -15.87
C CYS A 57 0.46 13.96 -16.27
N LEU A 58 -0.59 13.83 -15.45
CA LEU A 58 -1.74 12.94 -15.66
C LEU A 58 -1.44 11.44 -15.64
N ASP A 59 -0.20 11.04 -15.38
CA ASP A 59 0.20 9.65 -15.20
C ASP A 59 -0.44 9.01 -13.97
N ARG A 60 -0.62 7.70 -14.06
CA ARG A 60 -1.19 6.84 -13.02
C ARG A 60 -0.14 5.87 -12.51
N TRP A 61 -0.13 5.68 -11.20
CA TRP A 61 0.71 4.71 -10.50
C TRP A 61 -0.14 3.74 -9.70
N ASP A 62 0.17 2.46 -9.80
CA ASP A 62 -0.41 1.41 -8.96
C ASP A 62 0.67 0.92 -7.99
N LEU A 63 0.47 1.16 -6.69
CA LEU A 63 1.44 0.86 -5.65
C LEU A 63 0.89 -0.21 -4.71
N VAL A 64 1.77 -1.11 -4.25
CA VAL A 64 1.46 -2.10 -3.24
C VAL A 64 1.61 -1.46 -1.86
N LEU A 65 0.62 -1.61 -0.99
CA LEU A 65 0.72 -1.23 0.42
C LEU A 65 1.53 -2.27 1.18
N GLU A 66 2.58 -1.82 1.85
CA GLU A 66 3.46 -2.67 2.65
C GLU A 66 3.37 -2.28 4.13
N ASP A 67 3.22 -3.28 5.00
CA ASP A 67 3.35 -3.13 6.45
C ASP A 67 4.83 -3.04 6.82
N HIS A 68 5.40 -1.83 6.70
CA HIS A 68 6.78 -1.59 7.11
C HIS A 68 6.89 -1.58 8.65
N ASP A 69 7.59 -2.58 9.19
CA ASP A 69 8.03 -2.53 10.59
C ASP A 69 9.11 -1.44 10.72
N PRO A 70 9.01 -0.51 11.69
CA PRO A 70 10.03 0.52 11.90
C PRO A 70 11.43 -0.03 12.26
N THR A 71 11.56 -1.34 12.46
CA THR A 71 12.84 -2.04 12.65
C THR A 71 13.43 -2.66 11.37
N ASP A 72 12.75 -2.54 10.23
CA ASP A 72 13.15 -3.15 8.94
C ASP A 72 14.18 -2.31 8.15
N PHE A 73 15.16 -1.71 8.86
CA PHE A 73 16.22 -0.86 8.32
C PHE A 73 17.63 -1.34 8.69
#